data_AF-A0A4P5VAU1-F1
#
_entry.id   AF-A0A4P5VAU1-F1
#
_cell.length_a   1.000
_cell.length_b   1.000
_cell.length_c   1.000
_cell.angle_alpha   90.00
_cell.angle_beta   90.00
_cell.angle_gamma   90.00
#
_symmetry.space_group_name_H-M   'P 1'
#
loop_
_entity.id
_entity.type
_entity.pdbx_description
1 polymer ?
#
loop_
_entity_poly.entity_id
_entity_poly.type
_entity_poly.pdbx_seq_one_letter_code
_entity_poly.pdbx_strand_id
1 'polypeptide(L)'
;MDHPLVFVVAPAALLPDGDVDWDDLVAAQRQGPRGAFALRLFTAAGQGSDDLAALPWDGQLQGRLICDAVVPQFDPRLNAMGVYRRHSDRDGFQCLDRFPLAEASNETCWFYPTHDGRFLSWERALELGLDPGAVAPDAQAAVPADYDRGLLTVLWSLLADDASLTCVGLTYGGQRIEWPRAHSLPEPMATWSLFCVNSQADVALTIEASQTVFLESSAEA
;
A
#
# COMPACT_ATOMS: atom_id res chain seq x y z
N MET A 1 -26.46 -9.67 9.63
CA MET A 1 -25.37 -10.57 10.03
C MET A 1 -24.10 -9.84 9.64
N ASP A 2 -23.58 -9.01 10.53
CA ASP A 2 -22.39 -8.18 10.28
C ASP A 2 -21.28 -8.66 11.21
N HIS A 3 -20.55 -9.69 10.78
CA HIS A 3 -19.30 -10.04 11.43
C HIS A 3 -18.17 -9.80 10.43
N PRO A 4 -17.63 -8.57 10.39
CA PRO A 4 -16.58 -8.24 9.44
C PRO A 4 -15.37 -9.13 9.71
N LEU A 5 -14.79 -9.64 8.63
CA LEU A 5 -13.48 -10.27 8.68
C LEU A 5 -12.44 -9.21 9.05
N VAL A 6 -11.52 -9.60 9.92
CA VAL A 6 -10.36 -8.82 10.31
C VAL A 6 -9.12 -9.53 9.79
N PHE A 7 -8.23 -8.76 9.19
CA PHE A 7 -6.99 -9.23 8.59
C PHE A 7 -5.80 -8.71 9.40
N VAL A 8 -4.82 -9.57 9.66
CA VAL A 8 -3.57 -9.18 10.33
C VAL A 8 -2.41 -9.65 9.49
N VAL A 9 -1.44 -8.76 9.26
CA VAL A 9 -0.17 -9.10 8.61
C VAL A 9 0.94 -9.00 9.64
N ALA A 10 1.62 -10.12 9.90
CA ALA A 10 2.72 -10.23 10.84
C ALA A 10 3.60 -11.45 10.49
N PRO A 11 4.80 -11.59 11.06
CA PRO A 11 5.54 -12.86 10.99
C PRO A 11 4.67 -14.03 11.48
N ALA A 12 4.76 -15.18 10.80
CA ALA A 12 3.87 -16.32 11.06
C ALA A 12 3.84 -16.78 12.53
N ALA A 13 4.98 -16.74 13.21
CA ALA A 13 5.11 -17.13 14.61
C ALA A 13 4.41 -16.16 15.60
N LEU A 14 4.02 -14.97 15.15
CA LEU A 14 3.41 -13.93 15.96
C LEU A 14 1.91 -13.77 15.69
N LEU A 15 1.35 -14.51 14.73
CA LEU A 15 -0.08 -14.52 14.49
C LEU A 15 -0.78 -15.38 15.55
N PRO A 16 -1.69 -14.82 16.36
CA PRO A 16 -2.35 -15.57 17.42
C PRO A 16 -3.34 -16.61 16.85
N ASP A 17 -3.64 -17.65 17.62
CA ASP A 17 -4.60 -18.70 17.25
C ASP A 17 -5.74 -18.87 18.23
N GLY A 18 -6.74 -19.65 17.81
CA GLY A 18 -7.93 -19.90 18.60
C GLY A 18 -8.79 -18.65 18.74
N ASP A 19 -9.27 -18.43 19.97
CA ASP A 19 -10.02 -17.25 20.34
C ASP A 19 -9.08 -16.17 20.88
N VAL A 20 -9.18 -14.97 20.32
CA VAL A 20 -8.25 -13.85 20.57
C VAL A 20 -9.03 -12.57 20.80
N ASP A 21 -8.47 -11.63 21.56
CA ASP A 21 -9.06 -10.31 21.71
C ASP A 21 -8.51 -9.31 20.68
N TRP A 22 -9.03 -8.08 20.69
CA TRP A 22 -8.58 -7.05 19.76
C TRP A 22 -7.15 -6.58 20.04
N ASP A 23 -6.74 -6.54 21.30
CA ASP A 23 -5.43 -6.04 21.71
C ASP A 23 -4.32 -7.00 21.25
N ASP A 24 -4.59 -8.31 21.25
CA ASP A 24 -3.72 -9.34 20.68
C ASP A 24 -3.53 -9.15 19.16
N LEU A 25 -4.61 -8.87 18.43
CA LEU A 25 -4.57 -8.62 16.98
C LEU A 25 -3.76 -7.36 16.65
N VAL A 26 -3.96 -6.28 17.42
CA VAL A 26 -3.20 -5.04 17.30
C VAL A 26 -1.73 -5.27 17.64
N ALA A 27 -1.44 -6.03 18.70
CA ALA A 27 -0.07 -6.35 19.10
C ALA A 27 0.66 -7.14 18.02
N ALA A 28 -0.01 -8.12 17.40
CA ALA A 28 0.53 -8.87 16.26
C ALA A 28 0.76 -7.97 15.04
N GLN A 29 -0.21 -7.14 14.65
CA GLN A 29 -0.10 -6.23 13.50
C GLN A 29 1.09 -5.26 13.63
N ARG A 30 1.40 -4.79 14.85
CA ARG A 30 2.56 -3.93 15.13
C ARG A 30 3.93 -4.61 14.92
N GLN A 31 3.94 -5.94 14.80
CA GLN A 31 5.13 -6.71 14.44
C GLN A 31 5.23 -6.96 12.92
N GLY A 32 4.21 -6.56 12.15
CA GLY A 32 4.17 -6.63 10.70
C GLY A 32 4.90 -5.49 10.00
N PRO A 33 4.42 -5.07 8.81
CA PRO A 33 5.04 -4.02 8.01
C PRO A 33 5.19 -2.71 8.77
N ARG A 34 6.42 -2.18 8.77
CA ARG A 34 6.78 -0.88 9.37
C ARG A 34 7.22 0.17 8.36
N GLY A 35 7.47 -0.25 7.12
CA GLY A 35 7.82 0.64 6.02
C GLY A 35 6.63 0.84 5.08
N ALA A 36 6.55 2.05 4.52
CA ALA A 36 5.66 2.37 3.41
C ALA A 36 6.34 3.43 2.53
N PHE A 37 5.75 3.73 1.38
CA PHE A 37 6.03 4.98 0.68
C PHE A 37 4.72 5.70 0.37
N ALA A 38 4.75 7.02 0.48
CA ALA A 38 3.75 7.88 -0.12
C ALA A 38 4.11 8.07 -1.60
N LEU A 39 3.12 7.94 -2.48
CA LEU A 39 3.23 8.20 -3.91
C LEU A 39 2.21 9.25 -4.30
N ARG A 40 2.66 10.27 -5.04
CA ARG A 40 1.79 11.16 -5.79
C ARG A 40 2.15 11.15 -7.25
N LEU A 41 1.14 11.14 -8.10
CA LEU A 41 1.30 11.17 -9.55
C LEU A 41 0.59 12.37 -10.14
N PHE A 42 1.25 13.10 -11.03
CA PHE A 42 0.72 14.29 -11.69
C PHE A 42 0.89 14.17 -13.21
N THR A 43 -0.03 14.75 -13.98
CA THR A 43 0.25 15.00 -15.40
C THR A 43 1.29 16.11 -15.54
N ALA A 44 2.35 15.89 -16.31
CA ALA A 44 3.36 16.93 -16.61
C ALA A 44 2.84 17.85 -17.74
N ALA A 45 1.78 18.61 -17.49
CA ALA A 45 1.14 19.45 -18.49
C ALA A 45 1.94 20.75 -18.73
N GLY A 46 2.99 20.70 -19.56
CA GLY A 46 3.66 21.86 -20.16
C GLY A 46 4.31 22.90 -19.23
N GLN A 47 4.16 22.77 -17.91
CA GLN A 47 4.87 23.56 -16.92
C GLN A 47 6.23 22.93 -16.67
N GLY A 48 7.28 23.75 -16.73
CA GLY A 48 8.68 23.33 -16.76
C GLY A 48 9.05 22.36 -15.66
N SER A 49 9.07 21.08 -15.98
CA SER A 49 9.67 20.02 -15.17
C SER A 49 11.18 19.89 -15.42
N ASP A 50 11.80 20.89 -16.04
CA ASP A 50 13.22 20.85 -16.38
C ASP A 50 14.10 20.97 -15.13
N ASP A 51 13.57 21.52 -14.03
CA ASP A 51 14.26 21.62 -12.75
C ASP A 51 13.49 20.92 -11.62
N LEU A 52 13.67 19.61 -11.51
CA LEU A 52 13.09 18.81 -10.44
C LEU A 52 13.61 19.23 -9.04
N ALA A 53 14.76 19.91 -8.94
CA ALA A 53 15.30 20.35 -7.66
C ALA A 53 14.52 21.52 -7.06
N ALA A 54 13.81 22.28 -7.89
CA ALA A 54 12.94 23.37 -7.46
C ALA A 54 11.54 22.90 -7.01
N LEU A 55 11.22 21.61 -7.17
CA LEU A 55 9.92 21.06 -6.78
C LEU A 55 9.80 20.90 -5.26
N PRO A 56 8.59 21.07 -4.71
CA PRO A 56 8.39 21.11 -3.27
C PRO A 56 8.65 19.74 -2.64
N TRP A 57 9.36 19.73 -1.53
CA TRP A 57 9.66 18.49 -0.79
C TRP A 57 8.41 17.77 -0.26
N ASP A 58 7.36 18.51 0.10
CA ASP A 58 6.12 17.95 0.66
C ASP A 58 5.17 17.36 -0.40
N GLY A 59 5.57 17.40 -1.68
CA GLY A 59 4.77 16.87 -2.78
C GLY A 59 3.54 17.71 -3.12
N GLN A 60 3.40 18.93 -2.59
CA GLN A 60 2.25 19.80 -2.85
C GLN A 60 2.46 20.62 -4.13
N LEU A 61 2.11 20.03 -5.27
CA LEU A 61 2.21 20.69 -6.57
C LEU A 61 0.84 21.20 -7.03
N GLN A 62 0.82 22.42 -7.58
CA GLN A 62 -0.35 22.91 -8.31
C GLN A 62 -0.39 22.22 -9.68
N GLY A 63 -1.35 21.32 -9.87
CA GLY A 63 -1.47 20.57 -11.12
C GLY A 63 -2.59 19.53 -11.03
N ARG A 64 -2.76 18.77 -12.13
CA ARG A 64 -3.72 17.66 -12.13
C ARG A 64 -3.09 16.45 -11.46
N LEU A 65 -3.37 16.31 -10.16
CA LEU A 65 -3.13 15.11 -9.37
C LEU A 65 -3.96 13.95 -9.92
N ILE A 66 -3.31 12.82 -10.17
CA ILE A 66 -3.90 11.59 -10.70
C ILE A 66 -4.02 10.55 -9.59
N CYS A 67 -3.02 10.50 -8.71
CA CYS A 67 -2.94 9.53 -7.62
C CYS A 67 -2.32 10.21 -6.39
N ASP A 68 -2.86 9.91 -5.21
CA ASP A 68 -2.26 10.18 -3.90
C ASP A 68 -2.51 8.94 -3.04
N ALA A 69 -1.45 8.17 -2.80
CA ALA A 69 -1.54 6.87 -2.17
C ALA A 69 -0.42 6.66 -1.15
N VAL A 70 -0.70 5.85 -0.13
CA VAL A 70 0.30 5.27 0.74
C VAL A 70 0.33 3.77 0.50
N VAL A 71 1.50 3.26 0.16
CA VAL A 71 1.72 1.86 -0.16
C VAL A 71 2.54 1.20 0.96
N PRO A 72 1.93 0.37 1.81
CA PRO A 72 2.67 -0.39 2.81
C PRO A 72 3.59 -1.41 2.14
N GLN A 73 4.80 -1.56 2.68
CA GLN A 73 5.77 -2.56 2.24
C GLN A 73 5.41 -3.94 2.81
N PHE A 74 4.37 -4.56 2.26
CA PHE A 74 4.08 -5.96 2.53
C PHE A 74 5.12 -6.83 1.83
N ASP A 75 6.09 -7.38 2.57
CA ASP A 75 7.01 -8.39 2.04
C ASP A 75 6.38 -9.79 2.20
N PRO A 76 5.93 -10.47 1.12
CA PRO A 76 5.27 -11.76 1.25
C PRO A 76 6.20 -12.90 1.69
N ARG A 77 7.53 -12.70 1.64
CA ARG A 77 8.53 -13.68 2.10
C ARG A 77 8.72 -13.64 3.61
N LEU A 78 8.50 -12.49 4.23
CA LEU A 78 8.69 -12.28 5.67
C LEU A 78 7.38 -12.28 6.45
N ASN A 79 6.27 -11.96 5.78
CA ASN A 79 4.97 -11.82 6.41
C ASN A 79 4.04 -13.01 6.13
N ALA A 80 3.15 -13.25 7.08
CA ALA A 80 2.00 -14.14 6.98
C ALA A 80 0.70 -13.33 7.13
N MET A 81 -0.39 -13.91 6.67
CA MET A 81 -1.74 -13.39 6.83
C MET A 81 -2.47 -14.20 7.90
N GLY A 82 -3.04 -13.52 8.89
CA GLY A 82 -4.04 -14.06 9.79
C GLY A 82 -5.42 -13.51 9.45
N VAL A 83 -6.42 -14.37 9.37
CA VAL A 83 -7.82 -13.99 9.10
C VAL A 83 -8.67 -14.38 10.30
N TYR A 84 -9.40 -13.41 10.82
CA TYR A 84 -10.20 -13.56 12.03
C TYR A 84 -11.64 -13.10 11.79
N ARG A 85 -12.58 -13.73 12.48
CA ARG A 85 -13.99 -13.36 12.44
C ARG A 85 -14.43 -12.93 13.82
N ARG A 86 -15.08 -11.77 13.91
CA ARG A 86 -15.67 -11.32 15.18
C ARG A 86 -16.78 -12.28 15.62
N HIS A 87 -16.77 -12.67 16.89
CA HIS A 87 -17.87 -13.44 17.48
C HIS A 87 -19.16 -12.63 17.51
N SER A 88 -20.31 -13.32 17.42
CA SER A 88 -21.62 -12.68 17.41
C SER A 88 -22.20 -12.40 18.79
N ASP A 89 -21.77 -13.18 19.78
CA ASP A 89 -22.36 -13.31 21.10
C ASP A 89 -21.41 -12.90 22.23
N ARG A 90 -20.13 -12.65 21.91
CA ARG A 90 -19.10 -12.22 22.86
C ARG A 90 -18.10 -11.28 22.20
N ASP A 91 -17.41 -10.51 23.02
CA ASP A 91 -16.26 -9.75 22.56
C ASP A 91 -15.07 -10.70 22.35
N GLY A 92 -14.52 -10.66 21.15
CA GLY A 92 -13.41 -11.50 20.73
C GLY A 92 -13.54 -11.93 19.28
N PHE A 93 -12.50 -12.60 18.81
CA PHE A 93 -12.36 -13.04 17.43
C PHE A 93 -11.97 -14.50 17.38
N GLN A 94 -12.52 -15.22 16.41
CA GLN A 94 -12.11 -16.56 16.06
C GLN A 94 -11.07 -16.50 14.95
N CYS A 95 -9.91 -17.13 15.15
CA CYS A 95 -8.97 -17.41 14.07
C CYS A 95 -9.59 -18.37 13.05
N LEU A 96 -9.75 -17.92 11.81
CA LEU A 96 -10.23 -18.72 10.70
C LEU A 96 -9.08 -19.35 9.91
N ASP A 97 -8.02 -18.58 9.69
CA ASP A 97 -6.88 -19.02 8.90
C ASP A 97 -5.60 -18.27 9.26
N ARG A 98 -4.46 -18.93 9.06
CA ARG A 98 -3.12 -18.36 9.12
C ARG A 98 -2.26 -19.01 8.06
N PHE A 99 -1.63 -18.22 7.19
CA PHE A 99 -0.80 -18.75 6.13
C PHE A 99 0.29 -17.74 5.70
N PRO A 100 1.46 -18.22 5.21
CA PRO A 100 2.47 -17.35 4.62
C PRO A 100 1.88 -16.52 3.48
N LEU A 101 2.19 -15.23 3.43
CA LEU A 101 1.60 -14.35 2.42
C LEU A 101 2.04 -14.73 0.99
N ALA A 102 3.21 -15.37 0.86
CA ALA A 102 3.68 -15.97 -0.39
C ALA A 102 2.76 -17.07 -0.98
N GLU A 103 1.86 -17.66 -0.18
CA GLU A 103 0.89 -18.66 -0.65
C GLU A 103 -0.42 -18.05 -1.15
N ALA A 104 -0.61 -16.73 -1.01
CA ALA A 104 -1.78 -16.03 -1.54
C ALA A 104 -1.79 -16.02 -3.08
N SER A 105 -2.98 -15.90 -3.66
CA SER A 105 -3.12 -15.61 -5.09
C SER A 105 -2.44 -14.28 -5.42
N ASN A 106 -1.96 -14.14 -6.66
CA ASN A 106 -1.31 -12.93 -7.14
C ASN A 106 -2.12 -12.32 -8.28
N GLU A 107 -2.28 -11.01 -8.24
CA GLU A 107 -2.91 -10.25 -9.32
C GLU A 107 -2.02 -9.05 -9.67
N THR A 108 -1.92 -8.80 -10.96
CA THR A 108 -1.19 -7.67 -11.50
C THR A 108 -2.08 -6.43 -11.49
N CYS A 109 -1.61 -5.35 -10.89
CA CYS A 109 -2.32 -4.08 -10.80
C CYS A 109 -1.52 -2.98 -11.48
N TRP A 110 -2.22 -2.16 -12.27
CA TRP A 110 -1.65 -0.94 -12.83
C TRP A 110 -1.68 0.16 -11.77
N PHE A 111 -0.53 0.41 -11.16
CA PHE A 111 -0.37 1.48 -10.17
C PHE A 111 0.05 2.81 -10.79
N TYR A 112 0.56 2.77 -12.03
CA TYR A 112 1.02 3.92 -12.82
C TYR A 112 0.10 4.16 -14.02
N PRO A 113 0.13 5.37 -14.63
CA PRO A 113 -0.67 5.68 -15.81
C PRO A 113 -0.34 4.72 -16.96
N THR A 114 -1.36 4.25 -17.66
CA THR A 114 -1.24 3.31 -18.80
C THR A 114 -1.46 3.96 -20.15
N HIS A 115 -1.76 5.26 -20.18
CA HIS A 115 -1.93 6.04 -21.40
C HIS A 115 -0.67 6.84 -21.71
N ASP A 116 -0.45 7.08 -23.00
CA ASP A 116 0.71 7.83 -23.46
C ASP A 116 0.73 9.24 -22.88
N GLY A 117 1.90 9.67 -22.42
CA GLY A 117 2.06 11.00 -21.84
C GLY A 117 3.30 11.14 -20.97
N ARG A 118 3.53 12.36 -20.49
CA ARG A 118 4.58 12.68 -19.51
C ARG A 118 3.96 12.95 -18.15
N PHE A 119 4.59 12.44 -17.11
CA PHE A 119 4.08 12.43 -15.75
C PHE A 119 5.20 12.74 -14.77
N LEU A 120 4.81 13.30 -13.62
CA LEU A 120 5.68 13.47 -12.47
C LEU A 120 5.24 12.51 -11.37
N SER A 121 6.17 11.76 -10.80
CA SER A 121 5.99 11.10 -9.52
C SER A 121 6.70 11.86 -8.41
N TRP A 122 6.08 11.88 -7.24
CA TRP A 122 6.71 12.24 -5.97
C TRP A 122 6.60 11.03 -5.06
N GLU A 123 7.74 10.59 -4.55
CA GLU A 123 7.83 9.42 -3.69
C GLU A 123 8.55 9.76 -2.40
N ARG A 124 8.00 9.31 -1.28
CA ARG A 124 8.58 9.55 0.04
C ARG A 124 8.43 8.34 0.92
N ALA A 125 9.54 7.81 1.42
CA ALA A 125 9.52 6.74 2.39
C ALA A 125 8.88 7.19 3.72
N LEU A 126 8.16 6.28 4.34
CA LEU A 126 7.45 6.45 5.60
C LEU A 126 7.80 5.29 6.53
N GLU A 127 8.05 5.59 7.79
CA GLU A 127 7.79 4.64 8.86
C GLU A 127 6.28 4.69 9.18
N LEU A 128 5.63 3.53 9.25
CA LEU A 128 4.20 3.45 9.59
C LEU A 128 3.92 2.38 10.63
N GLY A 129 2.89 2.65 11.43
CA GLY A 129 2.18 1.64 12.21
C GLY A 129 0.79 1.45 11.64
N LEU A 130 0.43 0.21 11.36
CA LEU A 130 -0.91 -0.18 10.93
C LEU A 130 -1.67 -0.83 12.08
N ASP A 131 -2.98 -0.64 12.10
CA ASP A 131 -3.92 -1.45 12.86
C ASP A 131 -4.47 -2.59 11.98
N PRO A 132 -5.11 -3.62 12.57
CA PRO A 132 -5.69 -4.72 11.81
C PRO A 132 -6.62 -4.22 10.70
N GLY A 133 -6.50 -4.85 9.53
CA GLY A 133 -7.19 -4.44 8.33
C GLY A 133 -8.61 -5.00 8.21
N ALA A 134 -9.43 -4.33 7.42
CA ALA A 134 -10.79 -4.76 7.10
C ALA A 134 -11.17 -4.31 5.69
N VAL A 135 -12.18 -4.95 5.09
CA VAL A 135 -12.82 -4.40 3.89
C VAL A 135 -13.68 -3.19 4.31
N ALA A 136 -13.73 -2.16 3.47
CA ALA A 136 -14.50 -0.95 3.76
C ALA A 136 -16.00 -1.27 4.00
N PRO A 137 -16.69 -0.58 4.93
CA PRO A 137 -18.07 -0.90 5.29
C PRO A 137 -19.07 -0.88 4.12
N ASP A 138 -18.86 0.00 3.14
CA ASP A 138 -19.66 0.12 1.92
C ASP A 138 -19.44 -1.04 0.94
N ALA A 139 -18.26 -1.67 0.99
CA ALA A 139 -17.90 -2.84 0.19
C ALA A 139 -18.20 -4.18 0.90
N GLN A 140 -18.55 -4.16 2.19
CA GLN A 140 -18.77 -5.36 3.01
C GLN A 140 -19.88 -6.27 2.45
N ALA A 141 -20.91 -5.69 1.82
CA ALA A 141 -22.01 -6.45 1.22
C ALA A 141 -21.59 -7.26 -0.02
N ALA A 142 -20.48 -6.91 -0.66
CA ALA A 142 -19.91 -7.66 -1.78
C ALA A 142 -19.00 -8.82 -1.32
N VAL A 143 -18.66 -8.87 -0.04
CA VAL A 143 -17.80 -9.89 0.55
C VAL A 143 -18.62 -11.12 0.92
N PRO A 144 -18.17 -12.35 0.56
CA PRO A 144 -18.87 -13.57 0.96
C PRO A 144 -18.98 -13.73 2.47
N ALA A 145 -20.10 -14.28 2.93
CA ALA A 145 -20.36 -14.51 4.36
C ALA A 145 -19.36 -15.51 4.98
N ASP A 146 -19.00 -16.53 4.20
CA ASP A 146 -17.99 -17.51 4.58
C ASP A 146 -16.62 -17.13 4.04
N TYR A 147 -15.61 -17.38 4.88
CA TYR A 147 -14.24 -17.15 4.49
C TYR A 147 -13.80 -18.19 3.44
N ASP A 148 -13.20 -17.70 2.36
CA ASP A 148 -12.52 -18.52 1.36
C ASP A 148 -11.15 -17.90 1.05
N ARG A 149 -10.09 -18.63 1.36
CA ARG A 149 -8.71 -18.22 1.10
C ARG A 149 -8.48 -17.87 -0.37
N GLY A 150 -9.15 -18.55 -1.30
CA GLY A 150 -8.98 -18.33 -2.75
C GLY A 150 -9.37 -16.92 -3.20
N LEU A 151 -10.11 -16.17 -2.38
CA LEU A 151 -10.53 -14.81 -2.65
C LEU A 151 -9.52 -13.76 -2.16
N LEU A 152 -8.49 -14.16 -1.41
CA LEU A 152 -7.43 -13.27 -0.96
C LEU A 152 -6.34 -13.17 -2.02
N THR A 153 -6.01 -11.94 -2.41
CA THR A 153 -5.04 -11.69 -3.48
C THR A 153 -4.03 -10.62 -3.08
N VAL A 154 -2.76 -10.87 -3.41
CA VAL A 154 -1.66 -9.92 -3.32
C VAL A 154 -1.59 -9.16 -4.65
N LEU A 155 -1.69 -7.84 -4.57
CA LEU A 155 -1.60 -6.96 -5.73
C LEU A 155 -0.14 -6.58 -5.97
N TRP A 156 0.36 -6.89 -7.16
CA TRP A 156 1.70 -6.53 -7.59
C TRP A 156 1.63 -5.41 -8.62
N SER A 157 2.41 -4.35 -8.41
CA SER A 157 2.54 -3.29 -9.42
C SER A 157 3.20 -3.84 -10.68
N LEU A 158 2.52 -3.71 -11.81
CA LEU A 158 3.16 -3.80 -13.12
C LEU A 158 3.88 -2.49 -13.40
N LEU A 159 5.16 -2.41 -13.05
CA LEU A 159 6.07 -1.49 -13.71
C LEU A 159 6.69 -2.25 -14.89
N ALA A 160 6.65 -1.66 -16.08
CA ALA A 160 7.30 -2.23 -17.25
C ALA A 160 8.78 -2.45 -16.94
N ASP A 161 9.20 -3.72 -16.96
CA ASP A 161 10.58 -4.22 -16.91
C ASP A 161 11.46 -3.94 -15.67
N ASP A 162 10.90 -3.45 -14.55
CA ASP A 162 11.68 -3.30 -13.32
C ASP A 162 11.65 -4.59 -12.45
N ALA A 163 12.83 -5.02 -11.99
CA ALA A 163 13.05 -6.17 -11.12
C ALA A 163 12.40 -6.04 -9.72
N SER A 164 11.73 -4.91 -9.45
CA SER A 164 11.05 -4.60 -8.20
C SER A 164 9.53 -4.72 -8.32
N LEU A 165 9.04 -5.94 -8.57
CA LEU A 165 7.63 -6.28 -8.26
C LEU A 165 7.37 -5.84 -6.81
N THR A 166 6.62 -4.76 -6.65
CA THR A 166 6.28 -4.21 -5.33
C THR A 166 4.85 -4.60 -5.02
N CYS A 167 4.64 -5.21 -3.86
CA CYS A 167 3.30 -5.43 -3.35
C CYS A 167 2.68 -4.06 -3.07
N VAL A 168 1.60 -3.75 -3.78
CA VAL A 168 0.90 -2.46 -3.67
C VAL A 168 -0.37 -2.54 -2.82
N GLY A 169 -0.76 -3.74 -2.41
CA GLY A 169 -1.91 -3.94 -1.56
C GLY A 169 -2.41 -5.36 -1.54
N LEU A 170 -3.50 -5.55 -0.81
CA LEU A 170 -4.17 -6.82 -0.60
C LEU A 170 -5.66 -6.65 -0.86
N THR A 171 -6.29 -7.63 -1.49
CA THR A 171 -7.73 -7.66 -1.70
C THR A 171 -8.34 -8.92 -1.13
N TYR A 172 -9.63 -8.85 -0.79
CA TYR A 172 -10.47 -9.98 -0.45
C TYR A 172 -11.79 -9.88 -1.22
N GLY A 173 -12.09 -10.87 -2.06
CA GLY A 173 -13.30 -10.85 -2.89
C GLY A 173 -13.32 -9.67 -3.89
N GLY A 174 -12.15 -9.28 -4.38
CA GLY A 174 -11.98 -8.12 -5.28
C GLY A 174 -12.09 -6.75 -4.59
N GLN A 175 -12.31 -6.71 -3.27
CA GLN A 175 -12.33 -5.47 -2.49
C GLN A 175 -11.00 -5.24 -1.80
N ARG A 176 -10.51 -4.00 -1.79
CA ARG A 176 -9.26 -3.65 -1.10
C ARG A 176 -9.42 -3.85 0.41
N ILE A 177 -8.44 -4.50 1.03
CA ILE A 177 -8.31 -4.51 2.47
C ILE A 177 -7.67 -3.18 2.88
N GLU A 178 -8.38 -2.42 3.71
CA GLU A 178 -7.92 -1.15 4.24
C GLU A 178 -7.23 -1.37 5.58
N TRP A 179 -6.08 -0.71 5.74
CA TRP A 179 -5.24 -0.81 6.93
C TRP A 179 -5.23 0.56 7.62
N PRO A 180 -5.97 0.74 8.73
CA PRO A 180 -5.98 2.01 9.44
C PRO A 180 -4.56 2.36 9.90
N ARG A 181 -4.18 3.64 9.73
CA ARG A 181 -2.87 4.13 10.14
C ARG A 181 -2.92 4.55 11.60
N ALA A 182 -2.20 3.82 12.45
CA ALA A 182 -2.00 4.18 13.85
C ALA A 182 -1.02 5.36 14.00
N HIS A 183 0.06 5.34 13.21
CA HIS A 183 1.01 6.45 13.10
C HIS A 183 1.71 6.47 11.74
N SER A 184 2.29 7.61 11.39
CA SER A 184 3.11 7.79 10.19
C SER A 184 4.20 8.81 10.48
N LEU A 185 5.45 8.43 10.25
CA LEU A 185 6.61 9.31 10.38
C LEU A 185 7.30 9.37 9.01
N PRO A 186 7.22 10.52 8.33
CA PRO A 186 7.71 10.60 6.96
C PRO A 186 9.20 11.01 6.94
N GLU A 187 10.03 10.34 6.13
CA GLU A 187 11.49 10.59 6.03
C GLU A 187 11.79 12.06 5.64
N PRO A 188 12.92 12.68 6.02
CA PRO A 188 13.21 14.07 5.72
C PRO A 188 13.65 14.29 4.25
N MET A 189 13.42 13.33 3.37
CA MET A 189 13.71 13.41 1.94
C MET A 189 12.58 12.81 1.12
N ALA A 190 12.44 13.28 -0.11
CA ALA A 190 11.53 12.75 -1.11
C ALA A 190 12.22 12.77 -2.48
N THR A 191 11.73 11.95 -3.41
CA THR A 191 12.25 11.90 -4.77
C THR A 191 11.17 12.31 -5.74
N TRP A 192 11.47 13.31 -6.56
CA TRP A 192 10.70 13.63 -7.75
C TRP A 192 11.27 12.89 -8.95
N SER A 193 10.42 12.25 -9.74
CA SER A 193 10.82 11.66 -11.02
C SER A 193 9.92 12.12 -12.14
N LEU A 194 10.51 12.50 -13.26
CA LEU A 194 9.81 12.74 -14.51
C LEU A 194 9.91 11.48 -15.35
N PHE A 195 8.77 10.99 -15.81
CA PHE A 195 8.73 9.79 -16.64
C PHE A 195 7.74 9.94 -17.80
N CYS A 196 8.00 9.21 -18.87
CA CYS A 196 7.16 9.13 -20.05
C CYS A 196 6.58 7.73 -20.15
N VAL A 197 5.28 7.65 -20.45
CA VAL A 197 4.61 6.41 -20.84
C VAL A 197 4.39 6.44 -22.34
N ASN A 198 4.80 5.39 -23.02
CA ASN A 198 4.58 5.17 -24.44
C ASN A 198 4.20 3.70 -24.67
N SER A 199 2.90 3.45 -24.80
CA SER A 199 2.31 2.13 -24.98
C SER A 199 2.73 1.42 -26.28
N GLN A 200 3.31 2.15 -27.24
CA GLN A 200 3.81 1.59 -28.50
C GLN A 200 5.32 1.32 -28.48
N ALA A 201 6.03 1.71 -27.42
CA ALA A 201 7.45 1.46 -27.26
C ALA A 201 7.70 0.06 -26.69
N ASP A 202 8.89 -0.49 -26.97
CA ASP A 202 9.35 -1.75 -26.39
C ASP A 202 9.41 -1.69 -24.85
N VAL A 203 9.78 -0.51 -24.31
CA VAL A 203 9.73 -0.19 -22.88
C VAL A 203 8.64 0.85 -22.66
N ALA A 204 7.52 0.42 -22.07
CA ALA A 204 6.32 1.26 -21.97
C ALA A 204 6.48 2.45 -21.02
N LEU A 205 7.42 2.41 -20.06
CA LEU A 205 7.68 3.48 -19.10
C LEU A 205 9.19 3.80 -19.06
N THR A 206 9.56 5.04 -19.28
CA THR A 206 10.95 5.50 -19.20
C THR A 206 11.08 6.67 -18.22
N ILE A 207 11.98 6.57 -17.25
CA ILE A 207 12.34 7.68 -16.36
C ILE A 207 13.28 8.62 -17.14
N GLU A 208 12.86 9.87 -17.33
CA GLU A 208 13.60 10.90 -18.05
C GLU A 208 14.56 11.66 -17.12
N ALA A 209 14.13 11.90 -15.87
CA ALA A 209 14.92 12.57 -14.85
C ALA A 209 14.44 12.18 -13.45
N SER A 210 15.34 12.23 -12.46
CA SER A 210 15.00 12.02 -11.05
C SER A 210 15.86 12.89 -10.15
N GLN A 211 15.27 13.45 -9.09
CA GLN A 211 15.94 14.33 -8.15
C GLN A 211 15.41 14.11 -6.74
N THR A 212 16.32 13.88 -5.80
CA THR A 212 16.00 13.87 -4.37
C THR A 212 16.00 15.29 -3.83
N VAL A 213 14.93 15.65 -3.13
CA VAL A 213 14.74 16.91 -2.42
C VAL A 213 14.68 16.64 -0.92
N PHE A 214 15.13 17.58 -0.11
CA PHE A 214 15.24 17.43 1.34
C PHE A 214 14.32 18.42 2.04
N LEU A 215 13.85 18.05 3.22
CA LEU A 215 13.23 18.99 4.13
C LEU A 215 14.29 20.05 4.46
N GLU A 216 14.05 21.29 4.08
CA GLU A 216 14.86 22.39 4.61
C GLU A 216 14.68 22.39 6.12
N SER A 217 15.72 22.01 6.86
CA SER A 217 15.73 22.23 8.30
C SER A 217 15.60 23.74 8.47
N SER A 218 14.54 24.21 9.10
CA SER A 218 14.41 25.59 9.49
C SER A 218 15.67 25.95 10.28
N ALA A 219 16.62 26.63 9.62
CA ALA A 219 17.78 27.16 10.29
C ALA A 219 17.26 28.12 11.36
N GLU A 220 17.79 27.95 12.56
CA GLU A 220 17.46 28.68 13.78
C GLU A 220 17.18 30.17 13.52
N ALA A 221 16.06 30.65 14.07
CA ALA A 221 15.76 32.07 14.19
C ALA A 221 16.60 32.74 15.28
#